data_AF-A0A2A6RPS3-F1
#
_entry.id   AF-A0A2A6RPS3-F1
#
_cell.length_a   1.000
_cell.length_b   1.000
_cell.length_c   1.000
_cell.angle_alpha   90.00
_cell.angle_beta   90.00
_cell.angle_gamma   90.00
#
_symmetry.space_group_name_H-M   'P 1'
#
loop_
_entity.id
_entity.type
_entity.pdbx_description
1 polymer ?
#
loop_
_entity_poly.entity_id
_entity_poly.type
_entity_poly.pdbx_seq_one_letter_code
_entity_poly.pdbx_strand_id
1 'polypeptide(L)'
;MGFFPHNPRRVFLLLAALVGALLMVLLAVPKSMATTALRWSDPVAISELDDEEMTIAGVPALAVDHYGSIHTVWHSVKLDISEQREPGTQAAAYHDLLIYRARIDDTWTTSSIIFQRERPSLGDAGSTLSGGAGMYNPAFELRGQLLTGRDSKLHMLVGNTGRQWFLTAALDEVVRNLLLFPPWPLSQGPHSHMALDQHDGTLHMVMNEIPPGIETIAQMLEGDSERKICSDCPYIFYRFSDNGGTIWSLTENLSDDEQDEQDEQDEQDEQDQQDQQEDAHALYPQITVDERQRVHVIWEERKNADAVGGQLVYRYADAGATDWSTPRKLGVLDEPVTQAVLGLNQANTLMLVYRGTRSNSVFYQSSSDGGNTWTSPRIIPDVQARGQRQALYPRFSMAADSQGHIHLLMVGLQPGSGSATAQLLHLHWDGQRWSAPVRIATGADNPLGPQLVIERGNRLHALWFTSNFHPVSRAEQQLVWYSSAQLTAPEQAPAPTFTPHPDTLPTATPEPVILPTPTPLAEQLARLETLDGPPLWELRGLQGVGVGLLSAALLISFVGMVYLRLRR
;
A
#
# COMPACT_ATOMS: atom_id res chain seq x y z
N MET A 1 17.66 -24.88 82.31
CA MET A 1 18.88 -24.15 82.72
C MET A 1 20.05 -25.11 82.55
N GLY A 2 21.07 -24.89 81.72
CA GLY A 2 21.41 -23.71 80.94
C GLY A 2 22.59 -23.95 79.99
N PHE A 3 22.94 -22.87 79.31
CA PHE A 3 24.21 -22.57 78.64
C PHE A 3 24.56 -23.30 77.33
N PHE A 4 23.95 -22.83 76.23
CA PHE A 4 24.67 -22.74 74.95
C PHE A 4 25.64 -21.55 75.02
N PRO A 5 26.96 -21.73 74.87
CA PRO A 5 27.86 -20.60 74.74
C PRO A 5 27.70 -20.02 73.33
N HIS A 6 26.91 -18.95 73.21
CA HIS A 6 26.97 -18.05 72.06
C HIS A 6 28.35 -17.41 72.07
N ASN A 7 29.28 -18.00 71.30
CA ASN A 7 30.58 -17.40 71.08
C ASN A 7 30.37 -16.21 70.13
N PRO A 8 30.41 -14.96 70.62
CA PRO A 8 30.07 -13.79 69.82
C PRO A 8 30.99 -13.62 68.62
N ARG A 9 32.21 -14.17 68.68
CA ARG A 9 33.15 -14.20 67.55
C ARG A 9 32.65 -15.05 66.38
N ARG A 10 31.95 -16.16 66.62
CA ARG A 10 31.43 -17.00 65.54
C ARG A 10 30.24 -16.35 64.83
N VAL A 11 29.36 -15.70 65.59
CA VAL A 11 28.24 -14.93 65.05
C VAL A 11 28.74 -13.74 64.25
N PHE A 12 29.75 -13.03 64.75
CA PHE A 12 30.36 -11.89 64.06
C PHE A 12 31.07 -12.31 62.76
N LEU A 13 31.79 -13.44 62.76
CA LEU A 13 32.44 -13.95 61.54
C LEU A 13 31.43 -14.41 60.49
N LEU A 14 30.31 -15.02 60.89
CA LEU A 14 29.24 -15.40 59.98
C LEU A 14 28.55 -14.17 59.37
N LEU A 15 28.26 -13.15 60.17
CA LEU A 15 27.71 -11.88 59.69
C LEU A 15 28.68 -11.15 58.76
N ALA A 16 29.97 -11.11 59.09
CA ALA A 16 30.98 -10.50 58.22
C ALA A 16 31.14 -11.25 56.89
N ALA A 17 31.08 -12.59 56.91
CA ALA A 17 31.10 -13.40 55.69
C ALA A 17 29.84 -13.19 54.84
N LEU A 18 28.68 -13.05 55.47
CA LEU A 18 27.40 -12.84 54.76
C LEU A 18 27.32 -11.43 54.17
N VAL A 19 27.81 -10.41 54.88
CA VAL A 19 27.96 -9.04 54.35
C VAL A 19 28.99 -9.01 53.22
N GLY A 20 30.12 -9.71 53.36
CA GLY A 20 31.13 -9.83 52.30
C GLY A 20 30.59 -10.53 51.04
N ALA A 21 29.81 -11.60 51.20
CA ALA A 21 29.14 -12.29 50.09
C ALA A 21 28.07 -11.40 49.44
N LEU A 22 27.29 -10.66 50.23
CA LEU A 22 26.30 -9.71 49.72
C LEU A 22 26.97 -8.56 48.95
N LEU A 23 28.11 -8.04 49.44
CA LEU A 23 28.91 -7.03 48.74
C LEU A 23 29.52 -7.58 47.44
N MET A 24 29.97 -8.83 47.42
CA MET A 24 30.48 -9.48 46.21
C MET A 24 29.37 -9.69 45.17
N VAL A 25 28.14 -10.02 45.59
CA VAL A 25 26.98 -10.12 44.69
C VAL A 25 26.57 -8.73 44.16
N LEU A 26 26.64 -7.68 44.99
CA LEU A 26 26.41 -6.30 44.57
C LEU A 26 27.49 -5.74 43.64
N LEU A 27 28.75 -6.20 43.78
CA LEU A 27 29.87 -5.85 42.91
C LEU A 27 29.96 -6.70 41.63
N ALA A 28 29.30 -7.86 41.62
CA ALA A 28 29.15 -8.73 40.46
C ALA A 28 27.90 -8.38 39.61
N VAL A 29 27.14 -7.35 39.98
CA VAL A 29 26.16 -6.74 39.06
C VAL A 29 26.98 -6.23 37.88
N PRO A 30 26.75 -6.71 36.64
CA PRO A 30 27.43 -6.18 35.48
C PRO A 30 27.21 -4.67 35.49
N LYS A 31 28.31 -3.89 35.55
CA LYS A 31 28.26 -2.46 35.27
C LYS A 31 27.41 -2.32 34.03
N SER A 32 26.30 -1.59 34.12
CA SER A 32 25.45 -1.29 32.98
C SER A 32 26.38 -0.93 31.84
N MET A 33 26.45 -1.78 30.80
CA MET A 33 27.08 -1.35 29.57
C MET A 33 26.33 -0.07 29.23
N ALA A 34 27.05 1.04 29.18
CA ALA A 34 26.48 2.27 28.68
C ALA A 34 26.00 1.93 27.27
N THR A 35 24.69 1.75 27.10
CA THR A 35 24.10 1.54 25.79
C THR A 35 24.43 2.80 25.03
N THR A 36 25.37 2.73 24.10
CA THR A 36 25.65 3.84 23.19
C THR A 36 24.32 4.16 22.53
N ALA A 37 23.76 5.33 22.84
CA ALA A 37 22.50 5.73 22.26
C ALA A 37 22.64 5.73 20.73
N LEU A 38 21.67 5.13 20.03
CA LEU A 38 21.65 5.09 18.57
C LEU A 38 21.79 6.51 18.04
N ARG A 39 22.76 6.72 17.15
CA ARG A 39 23.05 8.03 16.56
C ARG A 39 22.76 8.00 15.08
N TRP A 40 21.79 8.81 14.68
CA TRP A 40 21.50 9.12 13.29
C TRP A 40 22.53 10.11 12.72
N SER A 41 22.82 10.00 11.43
CA SER A 41 23.58 11.00 10.69
C SER A 41 22.79 12.30 10.61
N ASP A 42 23.48 13.42 10.45
CA ASP A 42 22.81 14.69 10.20
C ASP A 42 21.94 14.57 8.92
N PRO A 43 20.68 15.05 8.94
CA PRO A 43 19.84 15.04 7.76
C PRO A 43 20.46 15.78 6.58
N VAL A 44 20.38 15.17 5.40
CA VAL A 44 20.87 15.77 4.14
C VAL A 44 19.71 15.83 3.13
N ALA A 45 19.52 16.99 2.51
CA ALA A 45 18.58 17.12 1.40
C ALA A 45 19.12 16.40 0.16
N ILE A 46 18.30 15.53 -0.43
CA ILE A 46 18.67 14.76 -1.63
C ILE A 46 17.89 15.17 -2.88
N SER A 47 16.86 16.00 -2.73
CA SER A 47 16.26 16.76 -3.82
C SER A 47 16.92 18.13 -3.94
N GLU A 48 17.16 18.60 -5.16
CA GLU A 48 17.65 19.95 -5.42
C GLU A 48 16.46 20.93 -5.43
N LEU A 49 16.68 22.16 -4.94
CA LEU A 49 15.78 23.30 -5.13
C LEU A 49 16.57 24.33 -5.93
N ASP A 50 16.38 24.36 -7.23
CA ASP A 50 16.81 25.50 -8.02
C ASP A 50 15.68 26.54 -7.99
N ASP A 51 16.02 27.84 -8.11
CA ASP A 51 15.07 28.97 -7.99
C ASP A 51 13.91 28.92 -9.02
N GLU A 52 13.99 28.03 -10.01
CA GLU A 52 12.99 27.78 -11.06
C GLU A 52 12.15 26.50 -10.83
N GLU A 53 12.55 25.62 -9.89
CA GLU A 53 11.88 24.34 -9.62
C GLU A 53 10.96 24.43 -8.39
N MET A 54 9.70 24.02 -8.58
CA MET A 54 8.78 23.76 -7.47
C MET A 54 8.75 22.27 -7.21
N THR A 55 9.61 21.77 -6.33
CA THR A 55 9.53 20.36 -5.95
C THR A 55 8.21 20.10 -5.22
N ILE A 56 7.32 19.32 -5.83
CA ILE A 56 6.14 18.75 -5.18
C ILE A 56 6.47 17.27 -4.99
N ALA A 57 7.24 16.96 -3.97
CA ALA A 57 7.53 15.59 -3.58
C ALA A 57 6.28 14.94 -2.98
N GLY A 58 5.51 14.25 -3.82
CA GLY A 58 4.68 13.14 -3.33
C GLY A 58 5.52 12.19 -2.46
N VAL A 59 4.88 11.38 -1.61
CA VAL A 59 5.59 10.47 -0.66
C VAL A 59 6.71 9.74 -1.40
N PRO A 60 7.99 10.02 -1.07
CA PRO A 60 9.09 9.44 -1.81
C PRO A 60 9.16 7.95 -1.49
N ALA A 61 9.64 7.16 -2.44
CA ALA A 61 9.75 5.72 -2.30
C ALA A 61 11.21 5.32 -2.08
N LEU A 62 11.46 4.33 -1.23
CA LEU A 62 12.79 3.92 -0.78
C LEU A 62 12.88 2.40 -0.81
N ALA A 63 13.96 1.86 -1.39
CA ALA A 63 14.25 0.44 -1.41
C ALA A 63 15.76 0.18 -1.22
N VAL A 64 16.10 -1.02 -0.79
CA VAL A 64 17.48 -1.50 -0.68
C VAL A 64 17.65 -2.78 -1.49
N ASP A 65 18.58 -2.78 -2.44
CA ASP A 65 18.84 -3.96 -3.26
C ASP A 65 19.66 -5.03 -2.50
N HIS A 66 19.83 -6.20 -3.12
CA HIS A 66 20.61 -7.28 -2.52
C HIS A 66 22.12 -6.99 -2.47
N TYR A 67 22.63 -5.96 -3.16
CA TYR A 67 24.01 -5.50 -3.05
C TYR A 67 24.22 -4.52 -1.88
N GLY A 68 23.15 -3.95 -1.33
CA GLY A 68 23.17 -2.90 -0.30
C GLY A 68 23.06 -1.48 -0.88
N SER A 69 22.82 -1.33 -2.18
CA SER A 69 22.54 -0.04 -2.78
C SER A 69 21.17 0.45 -2.36
N ILE A 70 21.05 1.75 -2.11
CA ILE A 70 19.78 2.40 -1.78
C ILE A 70 19.21 3.02 -3.04
N HIS A 71 17.95 2.74 -3.33
CA HIS A 71 17.22 3.30 -4.47
C HIS A 71 16.10 4.20 -3.96
N THR A 72 15.95 5.38 -4.56
CA THR A 72 14.88 6.30 -4.20
C THR A 72 14.28 6.95 -5.43
N VAL A 73 12.95 7.12 -5.40
CA VAL A 73 12.17 7.79 -6.45
C VAL A 73 11.23 8.80 -5.80
N TRP A 74 11.11 9.99 -6.40
CA TRP A 74 10.12 10.99 -5.99
C TRP A 74 9.53 11.72 -7.19
N HIS A 75 8.36 12.32 -6.99
CA HIS A 75 7.69 13.16 -7.98
C HIS A 75 8.18 14.60 -7.81
N SER A 76 8.28 15.34 -8.90
CA SER A 76 8.60 16.77 -8.89
C SER A 76 7.87 17.48 -10.02
N VAL A 77 7.73 18.81 -9.91
CA VAL A 77 7.13 19.65 -10.95
C VAL A 77 8.10 20.77 -11.32
N LYS A 78 8.51 20.80 -12.58
CA LYS A 78 9.33 21.89 -13.11
C LYS A 78 8.47 22.91 -13.84
N LEU A 79 8.72 24.19 -13.62
CA LEU A 79 8.08 25.30 -14.32
C LEU A 79 9.08 25.88 -15.32
N ASP A 80 8.73 25.95 -16.60
CA ASP A 80 9.55 26.60 -17.63
C ASP A 80 9.04 28.03 -17.89
N ILE A 81 9.84 29.01 -17.46
CA ILE A 81 9.62 30.45 -17.69
C ILE A 81 10.66 30.95 -18.70
N SER A 82 10.40 30.83 -20.00
CA SER A 82 11.39 31.30 -20.98
C SER A 82 11.59 32.84 -20.92
N GLU A 83 12.82 33.29 -20.66
CA GLU A 83 13.18 34.72 -20.50
C GLU A 83 13.05 35.58 -21.78
N GLN A 84 12.86 34.99 -22.95
CA GLN A 84 12.60 35.72 -24.20
C GLN A 84 11.16 35.56 -24.66
N ARG A 85 10.23 36.39 -24.19
CA ARG A 85 8.83 36.35 -24.65
C ARG A 85 8.26 37.71 -25.03
N GLU A 86 7.68 37.76 -26.23
CA GLU A 86 6.79 38.84 -26.68
C GLU A 86 5.47 38.84 -25.87
N PRO A 87 4.85 40.01 -25.64
CA PRO A 87 3.59 40.09 -24.92
C PRO A 87 2.45 39.37 -25.67
N GLY A 88 1.92 38.29 -25.11
CA GLY A 88 0.60 37.76 -25.45
C GLY A 88 0.49 36.43 -26.20
N THR A 89 1.57 35.65 -26.39
CA THR A 89 1.51 34.49 -27.31
C THR A 89 1.70 33.08 -26.75
N GLN A 90 2.24 32.82 -25.55
CA GLN A 90 2.25 31.44 -24.99
C GLN A 90 2.19 31.37 -23.45
N ALA A 91 1.42 30.40 -22.94
CA ALA A 91 1.26 30.10 -21.51
C ALA A 91 2.54 29.45 -20.92
N ALA A 92 2.71 29.52 -19.59
CA ALA A 92 3.75 28.78 -18.88
C ALA A 92 3.61 27.26 -19.09
N ALA A 93 4.71 26.56 -19.36
CA ALA A 93 4.73 25.10 -19.48
C ALA A 93 5.17 24.47 -18.15
N TYR A 94 4.45 23.46 -17.70
CA TYR A 94 4.78 22.69 -16.51
C TYR A 94 5.23 21.29 -16.92
N HIS A 95 6.19 20.72 -16.22
CA HIS A 95 6.63 19.34 -16.43
C HIS A 95 6.44 18.52 -15.17
N ASP A 96 5.66 17.43 -15.26
CA ASP A 96 5.66 16.36 -14.26
C ASP A 96 6.89 15.50 -14.46
N LEU A 97 7.65 15.30 -13.38
CA LEU A 97 8.88 14.52 -13.39
C LEU A 97 8.79 13.36 -12.39
N LEU A 98 9.25 12.18 -12.81
CA LEU A 98 9.70 11.15 -11.87
C LEU A 98 11.23 11.21 -11.82
N ILE A 99 11.75 11.48 -10.63
CA ILE A 99 13.19 11.63 -10.39
C ILE A 99 13.68 10.41 -9.62
N TYR A 100 14.72 9.79 -10.14
CA TYR A 100 15.44 8.67 -9.54
C TYR A 100 16.79 9.14 -9.01
N ARG A 101 17.19 8.59 -7.87
CA ARG A 101 18.54 8.72 -7.32
C ARG A 101 18.91 7.43 -6.60
N ALA A 102 20.19 7.08 -6.63
CA ALA A 102 20.69 5.92 -5.89
C ALA A 102 21.86 6.29 -5.00
N ARG A 103 22.09 5.50 -3.96
CA ARG A 103 23.28 5.53 -3.13
C ARG A 103 24.01 4.21 -3.26
N ILE A 104 25.17 4.23 -3.89
CA ILE A 104 26.00 3.07 -4.18
C ILE A 104 27.34 3.29 -3.48
N ASP A 105 27.83 2.30 -2.73
CA ASP A 105 29.07 2.39 -1.97
C ASP A 105 29.17 3.68 -1.13
N ASP A 106 28.13 3.92 -0.34
CA ASP A 106 27.96 5.09 0.51
C ASP A 106 27.90 6.47 -0.22
N THR A 107 27.89 6.48 -1.55
CA THR A 107 27.93 7.68 -2.40
C THR A 107 26.64 7.87 -3.19
N TRP A 108 26.07 9.08 -3.15
CA TRP A 108 24.89 9.42 -3.94
C TRP A 108 25.24 9.64 -5.41
N THR A 109 24.46 9.05 -6.31
CA THR A 109 24.48 9.40 -7.74
C THR A 109 23.91 10.81 -7.95
N THR A 110 24.07 11.34 -9.15
CA THR A 110 23.27 12.49 -9.61
C THR A 110 21.79 12.10 -9.69
N SER A 111 20.90 13.08 -9.54
CA SER A 111 19.49 12.93 -9.86
C SER A 111 19.32 12.64 -11.36
N SER A 112 18.39 11.75 -11.70
CA SER A 112 18.06 11.40 -13.08
C SER A 112 16.56 11.45 -13.28
N ILE A 113 16.11 12.13 -14.33
CA ILE A 113 14.70 12.13 -14.73
C ILE A 113 14.42 10.82 -15.48
N ILE A 114 13.61 9.94 -14.89
CA ILE A 114 13.24 8.65 -15.49
C ILE A 114 11.90 8.71 -16.23
N PHE A 115 11.11 9.75 -15.99
CA PHE A 115 9.89 10.05 -16.74
C PHE A 115 9.63 11.56 -16.74
N GLN A 116 9.20 12.10 -17.88
CA GLN A 116 8.79 13.50 -18.02
C GLN A 116 7.50 13.61 -18.85
N ARG A 117 6.56 14.43 -18.40
CA ARG A 117 5.36 14.81 -19.16
C ARG A 117 5.15 16.32 -19.11
N GLU A 118 4.94 16.94 -20.26
CA GLU A 118 4.55 18.35 -20.37
C GLU A 118 3.05 18.54 -20.11
N ARG A 119 2.69 19.59 -19.38
CA ARG A 119 1.33 20.02 -19.04
C ARG A 119 1.05 21.39 -19.67
N PRO A 120 -0.01 21.52 -20.51
CA PRO A 120 -0.36 22.78 -21.16
C PRO A 120 -0.88 23.89 -20.21
N SER A 121 -1.42 23.53 -19.04
CA SER A 121 -1.81 24.47 -17.98
C SER A 121 -2.03 23.75 -16.64
N LEU A 122 -2.14 24.50 -15.53
CA LEU A 122 -2.59 24.03 -14.21
C LEU A 122 -4.06 23.52 -14.19
N GLY A 123 -4.78 23.57 -15.32
CA GLY A 123 -6.25 23.62 -15.38
C GLY A 123 -7.00 22.44 -16.01
N ASP A 124 -6.38 21.30 -16.33
CA ASP A 124 -7.12 20.13 -16.85
C ASP A 124 -7.66 19.21 -15.74
N ALA A 125 -8.15 19.81 -14.65
CA ALA A 125 -8.94 19.14 -13.62
C ALA A 125 -10.42 19.52 -13.82
N GLY A 126 -11.10 18.82 -14.72
CA GLY A 126 -12.55 18.81 -14.76
C GLY A 126 -13.12 18.07 -13.55
N SER A 127 -13.15 18.71 -12.38
CA SER A 127 -14.07 18.40 -11.28
C SER A 127 -14.10 19.54 -10.27
N THR A 128 -15.23 20.22 -10.22
CA THR A 128 -15.51 21.46 -9.52
C THR A 128 -16.04 21.20 -8.11
N LEU A 129 -15.21 20.79 -7.15
CA LEU A 129 -15.54 20.88 -5.72
C LEU A 129 -14.30 21.09 -4.86
N SER A 130 -13.74 22.31 -4.93
CA SER A 130 -13.06 23.06 -3.85
C SER A 130 -11.98 23.96 -4.46
N GLY A 131 -12.08 25.27 -4.20
CA GLY A 131 -11.12 26.26 -4.70
C GLY A 131 -9.71 25.94 -4.23
N GLY A 132 -8.76 25.85 -5.18
CA GLY A 132 -7.35 25.55 -4.94
C GLY A 132 -6.81 24.27 -5.61
N ALA A 133 -7.66 23.46 -6.23
CA ALA A 133 -7.35 22.08 -6.64
C ALA A 133 -6.53 21.88 -7.95
N GLY A 134 -6.04 22.92 -8.62
CA GLY A 134 -5.23 22.76 -9.84
C GLY A 134 -3.82 22.21 -9.62
N MET A 135 -3.25 22.39 -8.42
CA MET A 135 -1.92 21.88 -8.04
C MET A 135 -1.92 20.43 -7.51
N TYR A 136 -3.08 19.84 -7.25
CA TYR A 136 -3.21 18.57 -6.52
C TYR A 136 -3.55 17.35 -7.39
N ASN A 137 -3.44 17.47 -8.72
CA ASN A 137 -3.55 16.33 -9.62
C ASN A 137 -2.16 16.00 -10.18
N PRO A 138 -1.25 15.40 -9.37
CA PRO A 138 0.03 14.98 -9.90
C PRO A 138 -0.22 13.94 -11.00
N ALA A 139 0.53 13.99 -12.09
CA ALA A 139 0.50 12.87 -13.03
C ALA A 139 1.00 11.57 -12.37
N PHE A 140 1.70 11.67 -11.23
CA PHE A 140 2.28 10.53 -10.51
C PHE A 140 2.08 10.60 -8.99
N GLU A 141 1.48 9.55 -8.42
CA GLU A 141 1.46 9.30 -6.97
C GLU A 141 2.32 8.08 -6.64
N LEU A 142 3.44 8.28 -5.94
CA LEU A 142 4.43 7.22 -5.66
C LEU A 142 4.20 6.42 -4.38
N ARG A 143 3.32 6.88 -3.48
CA ARG A 143 2.80 6.13 -2.31
C ARG A 143 3.83 5.40 -1.43
N GLY A 144 5.11 5.76 -1.54
CA GLY A 144 6.21 5.08 -0.84
C GLY A 144 6.53 3.66 -1.33
N GLN A 145 6.02 3.21 -2.49
CA GLN A 145 6.12 1.81 -2.91
C GLN A 145 7.21 1.58 -3.95
N LEU A 146 8.36 1.13 -3.47
CA LEU A 146 9.49 0.70 -4.27
C LEU A 146 9.99 -0.61 -3.70
N LEU A 147 10.13 -1.61 -4.55
CA LEU A 147 10.62 -2.93 -4.15
C LEU A 147 11.81 -3.30 -5.02
N THR A 148 12.78 -3.96 -4.40
CA THR A 148 13.93 -4.55 -5.06
C THR A 148 14.05 -5.99 -4.62
N GLY A 149 14.35 -6.85 -5.58
CA GLY A 149 14.40 -8.29 -5.39
C GLY A 149 15.72 -8.90 -5.75
N ARG A 150 15.85 -10.19 -5.42
CA ARG A 150 16.95 -11.04 -5.90
C ARG A 150 16.87 -11.30 -7.41
N ASP A 151 15.80 -10.85 -8.06
CA ASP A 151 15.65 -10.78 -9.52
C ASP A 151 16.45 -9.63 -10.15
N SER A 152 17.16 -8.82 -9.34
CA SER A 152 17.94 -7.67 -9.79
C SER A 152 17.12 -6.64 -10.55
N LYS A 153 15.84 -6.52 -10.19
CA LYS A 153 14.93 -5.51 -10.73
C LYS A 153 14.44 -4.57 -9.64
N LEU A 154 14.09 -3.38 -10.10
CA LEU A 154 13.33 -2.38 -9.37
C LEU A 154 11.88 -2.49 -9.81
N HIS A 155 10.96 -2.60 -8.86
CA HIS A 155 9.52 -2.70 -9.07
C HIS A 155 8.83 -1.53 -8.39
N MET A 156 7.93 -0.86 -9.09
CA MET A 156 7.30 0.36 -8.61
C MET A 156 5.83 0.42 -9.02
N LEU A 157 4.98 0.85 -8.09
CA LEU A 157 3.59 1.16 -8.37
C LEU A 157 3.41 2.67 -8.38
N VAL A 158 2.76 3.19 -9.43
CA VAL A 158 2.52 4.62 -9.57
C VAL A 158 1.06 4.88 -9.92
N GLY A 159 0.43 5.83 -9.22
CA GLY A 159 -0.90 6.33 -9.56
C GLY A 159 -0.83 7.44 -10.61
N ASN A 160 -1.74 7.47 -11.58
CA ASN A 160 -1.91 8.57 -12.55
C ASN A 160 -3.40 8.70 -12.92
N THR A 161 -4.00 9.87 -12.67
CA THR A 161 -5.41 10.18 -13.00
C THR A 161 -6.42 9.13 -12.49
N GLY A 162 -6.25 8.67 -11.25
CA GLY A 162 -7.11 7.64 -10.65
C GLY A 162 -6.82 6.20 -11.10
N ARG A 163 -5.80 5.98 -11.94
CA ARG A 163 -5.37 4.64 -12.35
C ARG A 163 -4.05 4.26 -11.72
N GLN A 164 -3.86 2.98 -11.46
CA GLN A 164 -2.58 2.45 -10.97
C GLN A 164 -1.80 1.73 -12.08
N TRP A 165 -0.49 1.96 -12.08
CA TRP A 165 0.46 1.52 -13.10
C TRP A 165 1.62 0.81 -12.44
N PHE A 166 1.98 -0.36 -12.95
CA PHE A 166 3.17 -1.08 -12.52
C PHE A 166 4.32 -0.85 -13.48
N LEU A 167 5.48 -0.53 -12.92
CA LEU A 167 6.71 -0.21 -13.63
C LEU A 167 7.82 -1.12 -13.11
N THR A 168 8.62 -1.66 -14.02
CA THR A 168 9.81 -2.43 -13.66
C THR A 168 10.98 -2.10 -14.56
N ALA A 169 12.18 -2.14 -14.00
CA ALA A 169 13.44 -1.97 -14.72
C ALA A 169 14.54 -2.81 -14.06
N ALA A 170 15.51 -3.29 -14.85
CA ALA A 170 16.73 -3.87 -14.30
C ALA A 170 17.53 -2.80 -13.53
N LEU A 171 18.17 -3.17 -12.41
CA LEU A 171 18.85 -2.22 -11.51
C LEU A 171 19.96 -1.40 -12.20
N ASP A 172 20.66 -1.99 -13.17
CA ASP A 172 21.71 -1.35 -13.96
C ASP A 172 21.17 -0.50 -15.13
N GLU A 173 19.88 -0.62 -15.45
CA GLU A 173 19.23 0.06 -16.57
C GLU A 173 18.10 1.00 -16.15
N VAL A 174 17.86 1.25 -14.85
CA VAL A 174 16.74 2.07 -14.35
C VAL A 174 16.62 3.43 -15.07
N VAL A 175 17.76 4.06 -15.38
CA VAL A 175 17.81 5.38 -16.04
C VAL A 175 17.50 5.29 -17.55
N ARG A 176 17.65 4.11 -18.17
CA ARG A 176 17.49 3.90 -19.63
C ARG A 176 16.18 3.20 -19.99
N ASN A 177 15.75 2.24 -19.18
CA ASN A 177 14.73 1.25 -19.50
C ASN A 177 13.65 1.17 -18.42
N LEU A 178 13.03 2.30 -18.06
CA LEU A 178 11.74 2.19 -17.38
C LEU A 178 10.72 1.66 -18.40
N LEU A 179 10.61 0.34 -18.49
CA LEU A 179 9.69 -0.33 -19.38
C LEU A 179 8.28 -0.13 -18.83
N LEU A 180 7.55 0.78 -19.46
CA LEU A 180 6.10 0.79 -19.44
C LEU A 180 5.66 -0.44 -20.24
N PHE A 181 5.47 -1.59 -19.59
CA PHE A 181 4.70 -2.68 -20.21
C PHE A 181 3.34 -2.09 -20.65
N PRO A 182 2.76 -2.53 -21.78
CA PRO A 182 1.56 -1.91 -22.32
C PRO A 182 0.52 -1.80 -21.21
N PRO A 183 -0.02 -0.60 -20.98
CA PRO A 183 -0.60 -0.30 -19.70
C PRO A 183 -1.95 -0.94 -19.55
N TRP A 184 -1.97 -2.08 -18.86
CA TRP A 184 -3.20 -2.51 -18.25
C TRP A 184 -3.38 -1.67 -16.98
N PRO A 185 -4.46 -0.88 -16.83
CA PRO A 185 -4.78 -0.31 -15.54
C PRO A 185 -4.95 -1.49 -14.56
N LEU A 186 -4.06 -1.59 -13.58
CA LEU A 186 -4.14 -2.67 -12.60
C LEU A 186 -5.36 -2.50 -11.70
N SER A 187 -5.76 -1.25 -11.47
CA SER A 187 -6.95 -0.84 -10.74
C SER A 187 -7.34 0.61 -11.06
N GLN A 188 -8.62 0.95 -10.89
CA GLN A 188 -9.13 2.33 -10.87
C GLN A 188 -9.24 2.93 -9.45
N GLY A 189 -8.87 2.18 -8.41
CA GLY A 189 -9.04 2.67 -7.03
C GLY A 189 -7.85 3.47 -6.49
N PRO A 190 -8.08 4.32 -5.48
CA PRO A 190 -7.10 5.23 -4.94
C PRO A 190 -6.22 4.63 -3.83
N HIS A 191 -6.13 3.32 -3.61
CA HIS A 191 -5.31 2.68 -2.58
C HIS A 191 -4.81 1.31 -3.01
N SER A 192 -3.55 1.02 -2.72
CA SER A 192 -2.92 -0.25 -3.06
C SER A 192 -1.61 -0.41 -2.31
N HIS A 193 -1.13 -1.65 -2.26
CA HIS A 193 0.16 -2.03 -1.71
C HIS A 193 0.72 -3.25 -2.42
N MET A 194 2.04 -3.33 -2.54
CA MET A 194 2.73 -4.48 -3.08
C MET A 194 3.74 -5.03 -2.08
N ALA A 195 3.96 -6.34 -2.14
CA ALA A 195 5.02 -7.03 -1.44
C ALA A 195 5.73 -7.97 -2.42
N LEU A 196 7.02 -8.21 -2.19
CA LEU A 196 7.82 -9.15 -2.96
C LEU A 196 8.23 -10.29 -2.03
N ASP A 197 7.90 -11.53 -2.39
CA ASP A 197 8.45 -12.71 -1.73
C ASP A 197 9.93 -12.86 -2.11
N GLN A 198 10.81 -12.79 -1.11
CA GLN A 198 12.26 -12.91 -1.28
C GLN A 198 12.71 -14.37 -1.52
N HIS A 199 11.83 -15.35 -1.36
CA HIS A 199 12.11 -16.77 -1.58
C HIS A 199 12.13 -17.14 -3.06
N ASP A 200 11.12 -16.68 -3.81
CA ASP A 200 10.89 -17.07 -5.20
C ASP A 200 10.70 -15.90 -6.17
N GLY A 201 10.57 -14.66 -5.66
CA GLY A 201 10.39 -13.47 -6.48
C GLY A 201 8.94 -13.16 -6.85
N THR A 202 7.97 -13.83 -6.22
CA THR A 202 6.55 -13.57 -6.46
C THR A 202 6.17 -12.18 -5.95
N LEU A 203 5.55 -11.38 -6.83
CA LEU A 203 4.97 -10.09 -6.50
C LEU A 203 3.52 -10.31 -6.07
N HIS A 204 3.17 -9.81 -4.89
CA HIS A 204 1.82 -9.80 -4.36
C HIS A 204 1.30 -8.38 -4.35
N MET A 205 0.06 -8.17 -4.78
CA MET A 205 -0.58 -6.86 -4.82
C MET A 205 -1.95 -6.93 -4.17
N VAL A 206 -2.22 -5.97 -3.31
CA VAL A 206 -3.55 -5.68 -2.79
C VAL A 206 -3.96 -4.29 -3.27
N MET A 207 -5.21 -4.13 -3.66
CA MET A 207 -5.77 -2.87 -4.16
C MET A 207 -7.16 -2.67 -3.61
N ASN A 208 -7.55 -1.41 -3.40
CA ASN A 208 -8.96 -1.10 -3.24
C ASN A 208 -9.53 -0.78 -4.63
N GLU A 209 -10.74 -1.19 -4.92
CA GLU A 209 -11.39 -0.86 -6.19
C GLU A 209 -12.90 -0.79 -6.00
N ILE A 210 -13.54 0.15 -6.68
CA ILE A 210 -14.99 0.13 -6.85
C ILE A 210 -15.24 -0.85 -8.01
N PRO A 211 -16.09 -1.88 -7.84
CA PRO A 211 -16.30 -2.88 -8.87
C PRO A 211 -16.67 -2.18 -10.19
N PRO A 212 -15.98 -2.46 -11.32
CA PRO A 212 -16.35 -1.87 -12.59
C PRO A 212 -17.80 -2.24 -12.91
N GLY A 213 -18.55 -1.26 -13.44
CA GLY A 213 -20.00 -1.29 -13.60
C GLY A 213 -20.62 -2.65 -13.94
N ILE A 214 -21.71 -2.94 -13.22
CA ILE A 214 -22.59 -4.12 -13.25
C ILE A 214 -23.18 -4.47 -14.64
N GLU A 215 -22.78 -3.83 -15.73
CA GLU A 215 -23.23 -4.20 -17.08
C GLU A 215 -22.63 -5.53 -17.58
N THR A 216 -21.54 -6.04 -17.00
CA THR A 216 -20.98 -7.35 -17.37
C THR A 216 -21.28 -8.49 -16.38
N ILE A 217 -21.73 -8.20 -15.15
CA ILE A 217 -22.16 -9.21 -14.17
C ILE A 217 -23.69 -9.42 -14.19
N ALA A 218 -24.44 -8.60 -14.92
CA ALA A 218 -25.83 -8.91 -15.28
C ALA A 218 -25.98 -10.24 -16.08
N GLN A 219 -24.87 -10.89 -16.50
CA GLN A 219 -24.87 -12.18 -17.17
C GLN A 219 -24.36 -13.36 -16.31
N MET A 220 -23.87 -13.14 -15.07
CA MET A 220 -23.32 -14.23 -14.24
C MET A 220 -24.25 -14.74 -13.14
N LEU A 221 -25.35 -14.05 -12.83
CA LEU A 221 -26.33 -14.53 -11.85
C LEU A 221 -27.77 -14.28 -12.34
N GLU A 222 -28.17 -14.93 -13.44
CA GLU A 222 -29.58 -15.35 -13.56
C GLU A 222 -29.79 -16.48 -12.55
N GLY A 223 -29.99 -16.13 -11.28
CA GLY A 223 -30.25 -17.13 -10.24
C GLY A 223 -30.35 -16.62 -8.82
N ASP A 224 -29.73 -15.49 -8.46
CA ASP A 224 -29.65 -15.07 -7.06
C ASP A 224 -29.99 -13.58 -6.89
N SER A 225 -31.26 -13.31 -6.60
CA SER A 225 -31.81 -11.96 -6.43
C SER A 225 -31.56 -11.37 -5.04
N GLU A 226 -30.77 -12.02 -4.19
CA GLU A 226 -30.56 -11.63 -2.78
C GLU A 226 -29.24 -10.87 -2.56
N ARG A 227 -28.28 -10.94 -3.48
CA ARG A 227 -26.97 -10.30 -3.30
C ARG A 227 -26.96 -8.82 -3.67
N LYS A 228 -27.15 -7.94 -2.70
CA LYS A 228 -27.06 -6.48 -2.89
C LYS A 228 -25.61 -5.99 -2.82
N ILE A 229 -24.87 -6.11 -3.93
CA ILE A 229 -23.52 -5.55 -4.04
C ILE A 229 -23.60 -4.02 -4.06
N CYS A 230 -22.93 -3.34 -3.12
CA CYS A 230 -22.78 -1.88 -3.17
C CYS A 230 -21.98 -1.46 -4.42
N SER A 231 -22.63 -0.75 -5.34
CA SER A 231 -22.01 -0.31 -6.61
C SER A 231 -20.99 0.81 -6.44
N ASP A 232 -21.04 1.54 -5.32
CA ASP A 232 -20.22 2.73 -5.07
C ASP A 232 -19.20 2.52 -3.92
N CYS A 233 -19.14 1.31 -3.36
CA CYS A 233 -18.25 0.98 -2.24
C CYS A 233 -16.94 0.39 -2.75
N PRO A 234 -15.79 0.86 -2.24
CA PRO A 234 -14.51 0.25 -2.52
C PRO A 234 -14.37 -1.07 -1.74
N TYR A 235 -14.05 -2.14 -2.46
CA TYR A 235 -13.68 -3.45 -1.90
C TYR A 235 -12.17 -3.62 -1.95
N ILE A 236 -11.64 -4.59 -1.19
CA ILE A 236 -10.23 -4.98 -1.25
C ILE A 236 -10.07 -6.19 -2.16
N PHE A 237 -9.18 -6.06 -3.13
CA PHE A 237 -8.86 -7.11 -4.07
C PHE A 237 -7.40 -7.53 -3.99
N TYR A 238 -7.13 -8.80 -4.24
CA TYR A 238 -5.81 -9.40 -4.27
C TYR A 238 -5.47 -9.99 -5.64
N ARG A 239 -4.19 -9.85 -6.01
CA ARG A 239 -3.57 -10.46 -7.20
C ARG A 239 -2.10 -10.77 -6.93
N PHE A 240 -1.52 -11.68 -7.70
CA PHE A 240 -0.08 -11.96 -7.66
C PHE A 240 0.52 -12.15 -9.05
N SER A 241 1.85 -12.08 -9.15
CA SER A 241 2.63 -12.34 -10.36
C SER A 241 3.90 -13.10 -10.00
N ASP A 242 4.10 -14.26 -10.62
CA ASP A 242 5.26 -15.15 -10.44
C ASP A 242 6.34 -14.95 -11.53
N ASN A 243 6.16 -13.95 -12.40
CA ASN A 243 7.04 -13.70 -13.55
C ASN A 243 7.51 -12.23 -13.64
N GLY A 244 7.74 -11.62 -12.47
CA GLY A 244 8.25 -10.26 -12.36
C GLY A 244 7.28 -9.19 -12.87
N GLY A 245 5.97 -9.43 -12.74
CA GLY A 245 4.92 -8.46 -13.04
C GLY A 245 4.48 -8.43 -14.50
N THR A 246 4.92 -9.41 -15.31
CA THR A 246 4.55 -9.50 -16.74
C THR A 246 3.13 -10.00 -16.92
N ILE A 247 2.72 -10.99 -16.11
CA ILE A 247 1.36 -11.55 -16.07
C ILE A 247 0.90 -11.56 -14.61
N TRP A 248 -0.35 -11.16 -14.38
CA TRP A 248 -0.98 -11.14 -13.07
C TRP A 248 -2.13 -12.14 -13.01
N SER A 249 -2.31 -12.79 -11.86
CA SER A 249 -3.42 -13.70 -11.57
C SER A 249 -4.79 -13.05 -11.78
N LEU A 250 -5.86 -13.84 -11.74
CA LEU A 250 -7.21 -13.29 -11.60
C LEU A 250 -7.35 -12.52 -10.28
N THR A 251 -8.31 -11.60 -10.24
CA THR A 251 -8.63 -10.76 -9.09
C THR A 251 -9.52 -11.50 -8.10
N GLU A 252 -9.14 -11.49 -6.83
CA GLU A 252 -9.89 -12.12 -5.73
C GLU A 252 -10.39 -11.06 -4.75
N ASN A 253 -11.66 -11.09 -4.33
CA ASN A 253 -12.23 -10.14 -3.38
C ASN A 253 -11.97 -10.62 -1.94
N LEU A 254 -11.23 -9.83 -1.16
CA LEU A 254 -10.86 -10.13 0.22
C LEU A 254 -11.81 -9.53 1.25
N SER A 255 -12.59 -8.52 0.89
CA SER A 255 -13.52 -7.84 1.81
C SER A 255 -14.96 -8.32 1.67
N ASP A 256 -15.19 -9.37 0.88
CA ASP A 256 -16.44 -10.12 0.82
C ASP A 256 -16.49 -11.08 2.02
N ASP A 257 -17.52 -10.98 2.84
CA ASP A 257 -17.69 -11.85 4.01
C ASP A 257 -18.85 -12.82 3.77
N GLU A 258 -18.53 -14.09 3.46
CA GLU A 258 -19.53 -15.15 3.29
C GLU A 258 -20.24 -15.50 4.63
N GLN A 259 -19.74 -15.03 5.79
CA GLN A 259 -20.35 -15.34 7.09
C GLN A 259 -21.61 -14.52 7.40
N ASP A 260 -21.76 -13.32 6.82
CA ASP A 260 -22.97 -12.51 7.02
C ASP A 260 -24.22 -13.23 6.46
N GLU A 261 -24.05 -14.21 5.56
CA GLU A 261 -25.13 -15.01 4.96
C GLU A 261 -25.75 -16.05 5.92
N GLN A 262 -25.02 -16.51 6.94
CA GLN A 262 -25.55 -17.52 7.89
C GLN A 262 -26.38 -16.90 9.01
N ASP A 263 -26.01 -15.70 9.45
CA ASP A 263 -26.77 -14.98 10.48
C ASP A 263 -28.10 -14.42 9.92
N GLU A 264 -28.17 -14.09 8.62
CA GLU A 264 -29.41 -13.65 7.95
C GLU A 264 -30.46 -14.76 7.77
N GLN A 265 -30.04 -16.03 7.66
CA GLN A 265 -30.99 -17.15 7.52
C GLN A 265 -31.71 -17.49 8.85
N ASP A 266 -31.13 -17.10 9.99
CA ASP A 266 -31.68 -17.36 11.31
C ASP A 266 -32.56 -16.22 11.86
N GLU A 267 -32.58 -15.04 11.21
CA GLU A 267 -33.36 -13.85 11.63
C GLU A 267 -34.61 -13.55 10.77
N GLN A 268 -35.19 -14.55 10.08
CA GLN A 268 -36.37 -14.33 9.22
C GLN A 268 -37.70 -13.98 9.93
N ASP A 269 -37.71 -13.73 11.25
CA ASP A 269 -38.94 -13.48 12.02
C ASP A 269 -39.09 -12.07 12.62
N GLU A 270 -38.19 -11.11 12.38
CA GLU A 270 -38.38 -9.71 12.83
C GLU A 270 -38.61 -8.73 11.67
N GLN A 271 -39.89 -8.56 11.30
CA GLN A 271 -40.35 -7.41 10.52
C GLN A 271 -40.12 -6.09 11.28
N ASP A 272 -39.58 -5.09 10.59
CA ASP A 272 -39.48 -3.66 10.95
C ASP A 272 -38.24 -3.18 11.74
N GLN A 273 -37.06 -3.74 11.48
CA GLN A 273 -35.81 -2.97 11.60
C GLN A 273 -35.11 -2.92 10.23
N GLN A 274 -35.38 -1.85 9.48
CA GLN A 274 -34.48 -1.38 8.43
C GLN A 274 -33.19 -0.88 9.10
N ASP A 275 -32.39 -1.78 9.65
CA ASP A 275 -30.98 -1.48 9.82
C ASP A 275 -30.41 -1.43 8.41
N GLN A 276 -30.23 -0.20 7.93
CA GLN A 276 -29.42 0.07 6.77
C GLN A 276 -28.04 -0.47 7.12
N GLN A 277 -27.74 -1.72 6.71
CA GLN A 277 -26.39 -2.22 6.59
C GLN A 277 -25.65 -1.18 5.74
N GLU A 278 -24.93 -0.28 6.40
CA GLU A 278 -24.13 0.74 5.74
C GLU A 278 -22.91 0.00 5.21
N ASP A 279 -22.94 -0.32 3.93
CA ASP A 279 -21.87 -0.99 3.22
C ASP A 279 -20.52 -0.33 3.55
N ALA A 280 -19.64 -1.09 4.23
CA ALA A 280 -18.38 -0.56 4.71
C ALA A 280 -17.43 -0.25 3.54
N HIS A 281 -16.81 0.93 3.56
CA HIS A 281 -15.77 1.31 2.63
C HIS A 281 -14.43 0.75 3.07
N ALA A 282 -13.88 -0.19 2.31
CA ALA A 282 -12.58 -0.78 2.60
C ALA A 282 -11.45 0.03 1.93
N LEU A 283 -10.52 0.52 2.75
CA LEU A 283 -9.52 1.52 2.35
C LEU A 283 -8.14 1.21 2.94
N TYR A 284 -7.11 1.84 2.39
CA TYR A 284 -5.72 1.77 2.89
C TYR A 284 -5.19 0.34 3.12
N PRO A 285 -5.28 -0.57 2.14
CA PRO A 285 -4.76 -1.91 2.34
C PRO A 285 -3.23 -1.90 2.46
N GLN A 286 -2.69 -2.87 3.21
CA GLN A 286 -1.26 -3.19 3.27
C GLN A 286 -1.09 -4.69 3.10
N ILE A 287 0.04 -5.09 2.52
CA ILE A 287 0.38 -6.50 2.30
C ILE A 287 1.84 -6.75 2.68
N THR A 288 2.11 -7.90 3.27
CA THR A 288 3.47 -8.41 3.53
C THR A 288 3.49 -9.93 3.38
N VAL A 289 4.68 -10.51 3.22
CA VAL A 289 4.88 -11.96 3.07
C VAL A 289 5.88 -12.41 4.13
N ASP A 290 5.58 -13.52 4.82
CA ASP A 290 6.45 -14.09 5.84
C ASP A 290 7.43 -15.15 5.31
N GLU A 291 8.36 -15.60 6.17
CA GLU A 291 9.37 -16.61 5.81
C GLU A 291 8.78 -18.01 5.56
N ARG A 292 7.49 -18.21 5.81
CA ARG A 292 6.75 -19.43 5.47
C ARG A 292 5.96 -19.26 4.17
N GLN A 293 6.26 -18.19 3.42
CA GLN A 293 5.53 -17.79 2.23
C GLN A 293 4.04 -17.57 2.52
N ARG A 294 3.69 -17.03 3.70
CA ARG A 294 2.32 -16.63 3.99
C ARG A 294 2.13 -15.15 3.70
N VAL A 295 1.07 -14.86 2.96
CA VAL A 295 0.64 -13.50 2.64
C VAL A 295 -0.26 -12.99 3.76
N HIS A 296 0.05 -11.80 4.27
CA HIS A 296 -0.69 -11.13 5.32
C HIS A 296 -1.23 -9.81 4.79
N VAL A 297 -2.54 -9.59 4.95
CA VAL A 297 -3.23 -8.39 4.46
C VAL A 297 -3.98 -7.71 5.60
N ILE A 298 -3.90 -6.39 5.64
CA ILE A 298 -4.73 -5.55 6.51
C ILE A 298 -5.41 -4.45 5.69
N TRP A 299 -6.57 -3.97 6.14
CA TRP A 299 -7.25 -2.78 5.60
C TRP A 299 -8.12 -2.08 6.66
N GLU A 300 -8.51 -0.85 6.37
CA GLU A 300 -9.43 -0.07 7.20
C GLU A 300 -10.84 -0.11 6.61
N GLU A 301 -11.81 -0.60 7.37
CA GLU A 301 -13.24 -0.51 7.06
C GLU A 301 -13.84 0.74 7.70
N ARG A 302 -14.42 1.58 6.85
CA ARG A 302 -15.04 2.84 7.28
C ARG A 302 -16.51 2.86 6.95
N LYS A 303 -17.30 3.54 7.79
CA LYS A 303 -18.72 3.78 7.52
C LYS A 303 -18.98 4.48 6.18
N ASN A 304 -18.06 5.34 5.74
CA ASN A 304 -18.05 5.95 4.41
C ASN A 304 -16.65 6.48 4.10
N ALA A 305 -16.40 6.88 2.85
CA ALA A 305 -15.12 7.42 2.41
C ALA A 305 -14.62 8.63 3.23
N ASP A 306 -15.54 9.46 3.73
CA ASP A 306 -15.23 10.68 4.50
C ASP A 306 -15.06 10.45 6.02
N ALA A 307 -15.37 9.25 6.51
CA ALA A 307 -15.31 8.93 7.92
C ALA A 307 -13.87 9.04 8.45
N VAL A 308 -13.73 9.66 9.64
CA VAL A 308 -12.44 9.82 10.30
C VAL A 308 -12.07 8.54 11.03
N GLY A 309 -11.42 7.64 10.30
CA GLY A 309 -11.01 6.31 10.77
C GLY A 309 -12.13 5.29 10.72
N GLY A 310 -11.81 4.07 11.16
CA GLY A 310 -12.68 2.92 11.01
C GLY A 310 -12.26 1.73 11.87
N GLN A 311 -12.69 0.56 11.46
CA GLN A 311 -12.31 -0.73 12.01
C GLN A 311 -11.15 -1.28 11.19
N LEU A 312 -10.10 -1.79 11.83
CA LEU A 312 -9.02 -2.47 11.10
C LEU A 312 -9.38 -3.94 10.95
N VAL A 313 -9.12 -4.50 9.78
CA VAL A 313 -9.36 -5.90 9.46
C VAL A 313 -8.08 -6.56 9.00
N TYR A 314 -7.93 -7.84 9.33
CA TYR A 314 -6.77 -8.67 9.02
C TYR A 314 -7.20 -10.00 8.41
N ARG A 315 -6.51 -10.42 7.34
CA ARG A 315 -6.59 -11.76 6.75
C ARG A 315 -5.19 -12.27 6.38
N TYR A 316 -5.08 -13.58 6.22
CA TYR A 316 -3.89 -14.19 5.66
C TYR A 316 -4.23 -15.40 4.79
N ALA A 317 -3.33 -15.77 3.90
CA ALA A 317 -3.36 -16.99 3.10
C ALA A 317 -1.93 -17.46 2.87
N ASP A 318 -1.72 -18.77 2.73
CA ASP A 318 -0.42 -19.26 2.26
C ASP A 318 -0.26 -18.87 0.76
N ALA A 319 0.95 -18.53 0.31
CA ALA A 319 1.17 -17.99 -1.04
C ALA A 319 0.72 -18.98 -2.13
N GLY A 320 -0.05 -18.47 -3.09
CA GLY A 320 -0.66 -19.27 -4.14
C GLY A 320 -1.91 -20.06 -3.72
N ALA A 321 -2.29 -20.03 -2.44
CA ALA A 321 -3.60 -20.52 -1.99
C ALA A 321 -4.70 -19.54 -2.40
N THR A 322 -5.89 -20.09 -2.66
CA THR A 322 -7.15 -19.35 -2.87
C THR A 322 -7.99 -19.27 -1.59
N ASP A 323 -7.51 -19.88 -0.50
CA ASP A 323 -8.28 -20.00 0.73
C ASP A 323 -7.73 -19.03 1.78
N TRP A 324 -8.39 -17.88 1.89
CA TRP A 324 -8.05 -16.87 2.89
C TRP A 324 -8.71 -17.16 4.24
N SER A 325 -7.98 -16.90 5.33
CA SER A 325 -8.54 -16.95 6.69
C SER A 325 -9.79 -16.09 6.80
N THR A 326 -10.72 -16.40 7.72
CA THR A 326 -11.87 -15.50 7.97
C THR A 326 -11.41 -14.09 8.35
N PRO A 327 -12.12 -13.03 7.92
CA PRO A 327 -11.80 -11.65 8.30
C PRO A 327 -11.75 -11.48 9.82
N ARG A 328 -10.67 -10.90 10.33
CA ARG A 328 -10.52 -10.61 11.76
C ARG A 328 -10.49 -9.13 12.03
N LYS A 329 -11.46 -8.64 12.79
CA LYS A 329 -11.51 -7.26 13.31
C LYS A 329 -10.44 -7.09 14.40
N LEU A 330 -9.48 -6.20 14.15
CA LEU A 330 -8.40 -5.81 15.07
C LEU A 330 -8.53 -4.33 15.44
N GLY A 331 -8.11 -3.95 16.63
CA GLY A 331 -8.13 -2.54 17.03
C GLY A 331 -8.53 -2.39 18.48
N VAL A 332 -8.96 -1.19 18.85
CA VAL A 332 -9.38 -0.88 20.21
C VAL A 332 -10.90 -0.73 20.21
N LEU A 333 -11.58 -1.40 21.14
CA LEU A 333 -13.03 -1.28 21.30
C LEU A 333 -13.40 0.19 21.53
N ASP A 334 -14.42 0.66 20.81
CA ASP A 334 -14.85 2.06 20.85
C ASP A 334 -13.71 3.06 20.62
N GLU A 335 -12.81 2.79 19.68
CA GLU A 335 -11.81 3.76 19.23
C GLU A 335 -11.55 3.55 17.73
N PRO A 336 -12.08 4.41 16.84
CA PRO A 336 -11.81 4.30 15.43
C PRO A 336 -10.30 4.46 15.18
N VAL A 337 -9.78 3.63 14.29
CA VAL A 337 -8.36 3.58 13.98
C VAL A 337 -8.09 4.06 12.57
N THR A 338 -6.86 4.49 12.31
CA THR A 338 -6.40 4.85 10.97
C THR A 338 -4.88 4.77 10.86
N GLN A 339 -4.38 4.80 9.63
CA GLN A 339 -2.98 4.77 9.25
C GLN A 339 -2.27 3.56 9.84
N ALA A 340 -2.85 2.38 9.65
CA ALA A 340 -2.24 1.14 10.08
C ALA A 340 -1.01 0.80 9.22
N VAL A 341 0.02 0.25 9.85
CA VAL A 341 1.18 -0.35 9.19
C VAL A 341 1.42 -1.73 9.80
N LEU A 342 1.79 -2.70 8.96
CA LEU A 342 2.14 -4.05 9.35
C LEU A 342 3.64 -4.25 9.11
N GLY A 343 4.36 -4.63 10.17
CA GLY A 343 5.75 -5.04 10.10
C GLY A 343 5.93 -6.50 10.50
N LEU A 344 7.00 -7.11 10.02
CA LEU A 344 7.36 -8.50 10.27
C LEU A 344 8.85 -8.58 10.61
N ASN A 345 9.24 -9.45 11.53
CA ASN A 345 10.63 -9.80 11.78
C ASN A 345 10.98 -11.22 11.30
N GLN A 346 12.28 -11.54 11.28
CA GLN A 346 12.79 -12.86 10.85
C GLN A 346 12.34 -14.04 11.73
N ALA A 347 11.76 -13.78 12.91
CA ALA A 347 11.16 -14.79 13.77
C ALA A 347 9.66 -15.00 13.46
N ASN A 348 9.14 -14.46 12.36
CA ASN A 348 7.74 -14.43 11.96
C ASN A 348 6.81 -13.80 13.01
N THR A 349 7.33 -12.82 13.76
CA THR A 349 6.49 -11.98 14.62
C THR A 349 5.91 -10.84 13.79
N LEU A 350 4.59 -10.84 13.66
CA LEU A 350 3.83 -9.74 13.08
C LEU A 350 3.65 -8.66 14.14
N MET A 351 3.85 -7.41 13.73
CA MET A 351 3.61 -6.23 14.55
C MET A 351 2.76 -5.25 13.77
N LEU A 352 1.61 -4.95 14.33
CA LEU A 352 0.66 -4.00 13.78
C LEU A 352 0.74 -2.72 14.60
N VAL A 353 0.93 -1.57 13.95
CA VAL A 353 0.94 -0.24 14.58
C VAL A 353 -0.11 0.65 13.91
N TYR A 354 -0.93 1.34 14.69
CA TYR A 354 -2.03 2.18 14.17
C TYR A 354 -2.34 3.36 15.09
N ARG A 355 -2.99 4.38 14.54
CA ARG A 355 -3.42 5.58 15.28
C ARG A 355 -4.86 5.42 15.75
N GLY A 356 -5.13 5.73 17.02
CA GLY A 356 -6.49 6.02 17.49
C GLY A 356 -6.92 7.43 17.13
N THR A 357 -8.10 7.60 16.52
CA THR A 357 -8.53 8.90 16.00
C THR A 357 -9.01 9.86 17.09
N ARG A 358 -9.61 9.36 18.17
CA ARG A 358 -10.13 10.19 19.26
C ARG A 358 -9.06 10.49 20.29
N SER A 359 -8.28 9.49 20.66
CA SER A 359 -7.21 9.64 21.66
C SER A 359 -5.91 10.23 21.09
N ASN A 360 -5.71 10.15 19.78
CA ASN A 360 -4.41 10.36 19.11
C ASN A 360 -3.29 9.44 19.61
N SER A 361 -3.61 8.41 20.40
CA SER A 361 -2.62 7.44 20.86
C SER A 361 -2.13 6.61 19.69
N VAL A 362 -0.87 6.20 19.75
CA VAL A 362 -0.32 5.19 18.82
C VAL A 362 -0.43 3.85 19.52
N PHE A 363 -1.20 2.94 18.94
CA PHE A 363 -1.43 1.61 19.46
C PHE A 363 -0.60 0.59 18.70
N TYR A 364 -0.31 -0.53 19.36
CA TYR A 364 0.25 -1.70 18.72
C TYR A 364 -0.41 -2.99 19.20
N GLN A 365 -0.39 -4.00 18.33
CA GLN A 365 -0.71 -5.40 18.62
C GLN A 365 0.34 -6.26 17.92
N SER A 366 0.61 -7.45 18.47
CA SER A 366 1.57 -8.38 17.88
C SER A 366 1.01 -9.80 17.83
N SER A 367 1.52 -10.59 16.88
CA SER A 367 1.25 -12.01 16.76
C SER A 367 2.57 -12.75 16.59
N SER A 368 2.77 -13.80 17.38
CA SER A 368 3.96 -14.67 17.34
C SER A 368 3.67 -16.04 16.70
N ASP A 369 2.46 -16.23 16.16
CA ASP A 369 1.97 -17.50 15.64
C ASP A 369 1.45 -17.39 14.19
N GLY A 370 2.00 -16.45 13.42
CA GLY A 370 1.64 -16.26 12.01
C GLY A 370 0.25 -15.66 11.82
N GLY A 371 -0.21 -14.85 12.78
CA GLY A 371 -1.48 -14.14 12.75
C GLY A 371 -2.67 -14.93 13.28
N ASN A 372 -2.45 -16.13 13.81
CA ASN A 372 -3.49 -16.98 14.37
C ASN A 372 -4.08 -16.40 15.65
N THR A 373 -3.28 -15.74 16.48
CA THR A 373 -3.73 -14.98 17.66
C THR A 373 -2.99 -13.64 17.75
N TRP A 374 -3.64 -12.65 18.37
CA TRP A 374 -3.08 -11.32 18.58
C TRP A 374 -3.14 -10.93 20.05
N THR A 375 -2.12 -10.21 20.51
CA THR A 375 -2.13 -9.58 21.84
C THR A 375 -3.21 -8.50 21.92
N SER A 376 -3.78 -8.26 23.10
CA SER A 376 -4.64 -7.09 23.32
C SER A 376 -3.92 -5.77 22.96
N PRO A 377 -4.64 -4.75 22.48
CA PRO A 377 -4.07 -3.45 22.12
C PRO A 377 -3.31 -2.79 23.27
N ARG A 378 -2.14 -2.23 22.96
CA ARG A 378 -1.32 -1.47 23.91
C ARG A 378 -0.88 -0.16 23.29
N ILE A 379 -0.66 0.86 24.12
CA ILE A 379 -0.15 2.16 23.68
C ILE A 379 1.38 2.10 23.59
N ILE A 380 1.96 2.66 22.53
CA ILE A 380 3.39 2.93 22.45
C ILE A 380 3.69 4.12 23.38
N PRO A 381 4.56 3.95 24.40
CA PRO A 381 4.83 5.01 25.37
C PRO A 381 5.56 6.20 24.75
N ASP A 382 5.43 7.36 25.38
CA ASP A 382 6.19 8.59 25.08
C ASP A 382 6.04 9.15 23.66
N VAL A 383 5.04 8.70 22.90
CA VAL A 383 4.71 9.22 21.58
C VAL A 383 3.21 9.43 21.42
N GLN A 384 2.84 10.37 20.55
CA GLN A 384 1.44 10.62 20.18
C GLN A 384 1.36 10.95 18.69
N ALA A 385 0.28 10.55 18.04
CA ALA A 385 0.02 10.98 16.68
C ALA A 385 -0.39 12.47 16.66
N ARG A 386 0.00 13.20 15.61
CA ARG A 386 -0.48 14.57 15.39
C ARG A 386 -2.00 14.59 15.11
N GLY A 387 -2.76 15.44 15.79
CA GLY A 387 -4.18 15.62 15.49
C GLY A 387 -4.38 16.37 14.16
N GLN A 388 -4.87 15.69 13.12
CA GLN A 388 -5.38 16.30 11.88
C GLN A 388 -6.52 15.44 11.31
N ARG A 389 -7.52 16.09 10.70
CA ARG A 389 -8.77 15.46 10.22
C ARG A 389 -8.60 14.58 8.98
N GLN A 390 -7.55 14.78 8.18
CA GLN A 390 -7.20 13.93 7.05
C GLN A 390 -5.68 13.83 7.02
N ALA A 391 -5.14 12.63 7.18
CA ALA A 391 -3.72 12.42 6.99
C ALA A 391 -3.49 12.11 5.50
N LEU A 392 -3.09 13.15 4.76
CA LEU A 392 -2.82 13.05 3.31
C LEU A 392 -1.63 12.11 2.99
N TYR A 393 -0.82 11.76 3.99
CA TYR A 393 0.40 10.97 3.83
C TYR A 393 0.51 9.89 4.93
N PRO A 394 1.13 8.73 4.62
CA PRO A 394 1.52 7.74 5.63
C PRO A 394 2.31 8.39 6.76
N ARG A 395 2.16 7.87 7.97
CA ARG A 395 2.85 8.39 9.16
C ARG A 395 3.79 7.42 9.82
N PHE A 396 3.71 6.16 9.44
CA PHE A 396 4.49 5.09 10.00
C PHE A 396 5.18 4.35 8.86
N SER A 397 6.42 3.95 9.10
CA SER A 397 7.14 2.97 8.29
C SER A 397 7.89 2.05 9.23
N MET A 398 7.92 0.76 8.92
CA MET A 398 8.49 -0.27 9.77
C MET A 398 9.44 -1.18 9.00
N ALA A 399 10.52 -1.59 9.66
CA ALA A 399 11.48 -2.55 9.14
C ALA A 399 12.09 -3.34 10.30
N ALA A 400 12.52 -4.58 10.08
CA ALA A 400 13.16 -5.41 11.10
C ALA A 400 14.66 -5.57 10.88
N ASP A 401 15.43 -5.57 11.97
CA ASP A 401 16.86 -5.83 11.95
C ASP A 401 17.16 -7.35 11.98
N SER A 402 18.43 -7.71 11.82
CA SER A 402 18.90 -9.11 11.84
C SER A 402 18.85 -9.79 13.21
N GLN A 403 18.57 -9.05 14.29
CA GLN A 403 18.29 -9.61 15.62
C GLN A 403 16.79 -9.84 15.84
N GLY A 404 15.95 -9.42 14.90
CA GLY A 404 14.50 -9.52 14.98
C GLY A 404 13.85 -8.35 15.73
N HIS A 405 14.59 -7.28 16.03
CA HIS A 405 13.96 -6.06 16.54
C HIS A 405 13.18 -5.39 15.42
N ILE A 406 12.01 -4.86 15.77
CA ILE A 406 11.15 -4.15 14.81
C ILE A 406 11.31 -2.66 15.04
N HIS A 407 11.82 -1.96 14.04
CA HIS A 407 12.00 -0.52 14.06
C HIS A 407 10.76 0.19 13.51
N LEU A 408 10.37 1.27 14.16
CA LEU A 408 9.29 2.16 13.76
C LEU A 408 9.87 3.55 13.51
N LEU A 409 9.66 4.05 12.30
CA LEU A 409 9.84 5.46 11.96
C LEU A 409 8.47 6.12 11.93
N MET A 410 8.27 7.20 12.71
CA MET A 410 6.98 7.87 12.78
C MET A 410 7.07 9.40 12.76
N VAL A 411 6.07 10.02 12.12
CA VAL A 411 5.81 11.45 12.27
C VAL A 411 4.78 11.66 13.38
N GLY A 412 5.21 12.26 14.49
CA GLY A 412 4.34 12.47 15.64
C GLY A 412 4.87 13.50 16.63
N LEU A 413 4.27 13.49 17.82
CA LEU A 413 4.61 14.36 18.93
C LEU A 413 5.24 13.51 20.03
N GLN A 414 6.13 14.13 20.80
CA GLN A 414 6.62 13.57 22.05
C GLN A 414 5.88 14.29 23.21
N PRO A 415 4.92 13.63 23.88
CA PRO A 415 4.21 14.22 25.03
C PRO A 415 5.18 14.75 26.09
N GLY A 416 4.83 15.87 26.72
CA GLY A 416 5.67 16.49 27.75
C GLY A 416 6.90 17.25 27.23
N SER A 417 7.18 17.24 25.93
CA SER A 417 8.27 18.04 25.33
C SER A 417 8.01 19.55 25.29
N GLY A 418 6.77 19.99 25.55
CA GLY A 418 6.34 21.38 25.43
C GLY A 418 6.19 21.88 23.99
N SER A 419 6.46 21.04 22.99
CA SER A 419 6.31 21.35 21.57
C SER A 419 5.01 20.76 21.02
N ALA A 420 4.23 21.59 20.32
CA ALA A 420 3.08 21.15 19.54
C ALA A 420 3.46 20.74 18.11
N THR A 421 4.76 20.73 17.79
CA THR A 421 5.26 20.57 16.44
C THR A 421 5.65 19.13 16.17
N ALA A 422 5.21 18.59 15.03
CA ALA A 422 5.52 17.23 14.63
C ALA A 422 7.03 17.04 14.42
N GLN A 423 7.51 15.87 14.80
CA GLN A 423 8.91 15.45 14.72
C GLN A 423 8.98 14.11 14.01
N LEU A 424 10.13 13.84 13.39
CA LEU A 424 10.46 12.51 12.91
C LEU A 424 11.13 11.73 14.05
N LEU A 425 10.46 10.66 14.48
CA LEU A 425 10.84 9.85 15.64
C LEU A 425 11.17 8.42 15.21
N HIS A 426 12.21 7.86 15.81
CA HIS A 426 12.58 6.46 15.70
C HIS A 426 12.41 5.75 17.04
N LEU A 427 11.80 4.57 17.00
CA LEU A 427 11.65 3.65 18.12
C LEU A 427 11.95 2.24 17.63
N HIS A 428 12.24 1.32 18.55
CA HIS A 428 12.28 -0.11 18.22
C HIS A 428 11.65 -0.96 19.31
N TRP A 429 11.06 -2.07 18.90
CA TRP A 429 10.57 -3.13 19.76
C TRP A 429 11.64 -4.21 19.88
N ASP A 430 12.09 -4.49 21.09
CA ASP A 430 13.15 -5.47 21.39
C ASP A 430 12.65 -6.92 21.54
N GLY A 431 11.37 -7.17 21.25
CA GLY A 431 10.68 -8.43 21.54
C GLY A 431 9.87 -8.38 22.84
N GLN A 432 10.12 -7.42 23.72
CA GLN A 432 9.45 -7.29 25.02
C GLN A 432 8.91 -5.88 25.32
N ARG A 433 9.59 -4.83 24.83
CA ARG A 433 9.23 -3.43 25.06
C ARG A 433 9.69 -2.53 23.92
N TRP A 434 9.04 -1.38 23.81
CA TRP A 434 9.48 -0.28 22.96
C TRP A 434 10.63 0.48 23.62
N SER A 435 11.61 0.90 22.83
CA SER A 435 12.64 1.85 23.24
C SER A 435 12.05 3.25 23.47
N ALA A 436 12.79 4.11 24.17
CA ALA A 436 12.48 5.53 24.18
C ALA A 436 12.59 6.13 22.76
N PRO A 437 11.79 7.16 22.41
CA PRO A 437 11.85 7.80 21.11
C PRO A 437 13.14 8.59 20.91
N VAL A 438 13.80 8.33 19.78
CA VAL A 438 14.96 9.08 19.29
C VAL A 438 14.48 10.05 18.22
N ARG A 439 14.82 11.34 18.38
CA ARG A 439 14.48 12.38 17.38
C ARG A 439 15.51 12.40 16.27
N ILE A 440 15.06 12.34 15.01
CA ILE A 440 15.91 12.46 13.82
C ILE A 440 15.87 13.88 13.26
N ALA A 441 14.66 14.41 13.05
CA ALA A 441 14.43 15.75 12.53
C ALA A 441 13.45 16.54 13.43
N THR A 442 13.70 17.83 13.60
CA THR A 442 12.93 18.71 14.50
C THR A 442 11.92 19.57 13.74
N GLY A 443 10.83 19.91 14.42
CA GLY A 443 9.59 20.41 13.80
C GLY A 443 9.61 21.76 13.06
N ALA A 444 10.73 22.45 12.89
CA ALA A 444 10.76 23.62 12.01
C ALA A 444 10.33 23.25 10.57
N ASP A 445 10.58 22.00 10.15
CA ASP A 445 10.41 21.58 8.75
C ASP A 445 9.17 20.71 8.49
N ASN A 446 8.25 20.52 9.46
CA ASN A 446 6.99 19.76 9.28
C ASN A 446 7.18 18.44 8.47
N PRO A 447 7.91 17.43 9.00
CA PRO A 447 8.24 16.22 8.26
C PRO A 447 6.99 15.39 7.92
N LEU A 448 6.99 14.77 6.75
CA LEU A 448 5.88 14.00 6.17
C LEU A 448 6.40 12.77 5.42
N GLY A 449 5.53 11.77 5.24
CA GLY A 449 5.77 10.57 4.42
C GLY A 449 7.07 9.81 4.77
N PRO A 450 7.29 9.41 6.03
CA PRO A 450 8.49 8.69 6.42
C PRO A 450 8.57 7.32 5.73
N GLN A 451 9.75 6.97 5.25
CA GLN A 451 10.11 5.63 4.76
C GLN A 451 11.35 5.13 5.50
N LEU A 452 11.36 3.84 5.84
CA LEU A 452 12.43 3.18 6.56
C LEU A 452 12.78 1.86 5.88
N VAL A 453 14.05 1.67 5.56
CA VAL A 453 14.60 0.36 5.15
C VAL A 453 15.83 0.03 5.97
N ILE A 454 16.17 -1.26 6.04
CA ILE A 454 17.36 -1.75 6.73
C ILE A 454 18.26 -2.48 5.73
N GLU A 455 19.43 -1.91 5.49
CA GLU A 455 20.49 -2.52 4.70
C GLU A 455 21.20 -3.59 5.54
N ARG A 456 21.36 -4.78 4.95
CA ARG A 456 22.11 -5.93 5.49
C ARG A 456 21.80 -6.23 6.96
N GLY A 457 20.54 -6.01 7.36
CA GLY A 457 20.03 -6.29 8.70
C GLY A 457 20.59 -5.41 9.81
N ASN A 458 21.44 -4.41 9.54
CA ASN A 458 22.03 -3.60 10.61
C ASN A 458 22.28 -2.11 10.29
N ARG A 459 21.94 -1.62 9.11
CA ARG A 459 22.03 -0.19 8.81
C ARG A 459 20.67 0.38 8.43
N LEU A 460 20.18 1.31 9.23
CA LEU A 460 18.92 2.00 8.99
C LEU A 460 19.11 3.10 7.96
N HIS A 461 18.15 3.22 7.05
CA HIS A 461 18.02 4.32 6.10
C HIS A 461 16.62 4.91 6.20
N ALA A 462 16.56 6.20 6.53
CA ALA A 462 15.32 6.95 6.64
C ALA A 462 15.22 7.97 5.51
N LEU A 463 14.05 8.05 4.90
CA LEU A 463 13.68 9.05 3.93
C LEU A 463 12.38 9.74 4.36
N TRP A 464 12.27 11.04 4.16
CA TRP A 464 11.04 11.80 4.41
C TRP A 464 11.05 13.05 3.54
N PHE A 465 9.94 13.79 3.54
CA PHE A 465 9.92 15.11 2.94
C PHE A 465 9.40 16.17 3.90
N THR A 466 9.72 17.42 3.62
CA THR A 466 9.31 18.60 4.39
C THR A 466 8.61 19.55 3.47
N SER A 467 7.47 20.11 3.89
CA SER A 467 6.72 21.09 3.10
C SER A 467 6.90 22.49 3.67
N ASN A 468 7.42 23.39 2.84
CA ASN A 468 7.66 24.81 3.12
C ASN A 468 6.99 25.68 2.06
N PHE A 469 6.96 27.00 2.26
CA PHE A 469 6.47 27.95 1.26
C PHE A 469 7.61 28.81 0.74
N HIS A 470 7.72 28.92 -0.59
CA HIS A 470 8.69 29.79 -1.22
C HIS A 470 8.46 31.26 -0.78
N PRO A 471 9.49 32.01 -0.35
CA PRO A 471 9.30 33.33 0.25
C PRO A 471 8.63 34.35 -0.67
N VAL A 472 8.88 34.26 -1.98
CA VAL A 472 8.42 35.23 -2.98
C VAL A 472 7.13 34.77 -3.66
N SER A 473 7.13 33.57 -4.26
CA SER A 473 5.97 33.06 -5.03
C SER A 473 4.85 32.54 -4.14
N ARG A 474 5.11 32.31 -2.84
CA ARG A 474 4.19 31.64 -1.89
C ARG A 474 3.75 30.24 -2.34
N ALA A 475 4.42 29.67 -3.34
CA ALA A 475 4.18 28.29 -3.76
C ALA A 475 4.72 27.32 -2.70
N GLU A 476 4.03 26.19 -2.53
CA GLU A 476 4.52 25.10 -1.69
C GLU A 476 5.77 24.48 -2.34
N GLN A 477 6.81 24.26 -1.55
CA GLN A 477 8.06 23.60 -1.92
C GLN A 477 8.30 22.44 -0.96
N GLN A 478 8.56 21.26 -1.51
CA GLN A 478 8.76 20.04 -0.77
C GLN A 478 10.18 19.52 -0.99
N LEU A 479 10.96 19.40 0.09
CA LEU A 479 12.32 18.86 0.06
C LEU A 479 12.32 17.40 0.51
N VAL A 480 13.02 16.54 -0.22
CA VAL A 480 13.28 15.15 0.17
C VAL A 480 14.59 15.08 0.96
N TRP A 481 14.52 14.47 2.13
CA TRP A 481 15.61 14.36 3.10
C TRP A 481 15.97 12.92 3.38
N TYR A 482 17.25 12.70 3.69
CA TYR A 482 17.80 11.41 4.03
C TYR A 482 18.61 11.47 5.33
N SER A 483 18.55 10.39 6.12
CA SER A 483 19.47 10.13 7.24
C SER A 483 19.67 8.62 7.39
N SER A 484 20.78 8.23 8.02
CA SER A 484 21.11 6.82 8.26
C SER A 484 21.62 6.60 9.68
N ALA A 485 21.53 5.37 10.18
CA ALA A 485 22.08 4.99 11.47
C ALA A 485 22.60 3.56 11.46
N GLN A 486 23.73 3.32 12.13
CA GLN A 486 24.29 1.99 12.30
C GLN A 486 23.73 1.34 13.58
N LEU A 487 23.16 0.14 13.44
CA LEU A 487 22.70 -0.70 14.55
C LEU A 487 23.82 -1.57 15.09
N THR A 488 23.60 -2.11 16.28
CA THR A 488 24.48 -3.13 16.89
C THR A 488 24.16 -4.55 16.43
N ALA A 489 23.11 -4.71 15.61
CA ALA A 489 22.72 -5.98 15.02
C ALA A 489 23.82 -6.54 14.08
N PRO A 490 23.99 -7.87 13.95
CA PRO A 490 24.96 -8.45 13.05
C PRO A 490 24.68 -8.06 11.59
N GLU A 491 25.71 -7.77 10.82
CA GLU A 491 25.56 -7.62 9.37
C GLU A 491 25.21 -8.98 8.75
N GLN A 492 24.22 -9.00 7.87
CA GLN A 492 23.84 -10.17 7.08
C GLN A 492 24.53 -10.11 5.71
N ALA A 493 25.03 -11.27 5.27
CA ALA A 493 25.60 -11.39 3.94
C ALA A 493 24.50 -11.22 2.87
N PRO A 494 24.82 -10.64 1.70
CA PRO A 494 23.93 -10.61 0.55
C PRO A 494 23.36 -11.99 0.22
N ALA A 495 22.04 -12.07 0.04
CA ALA A 495 21.41 -13.27 -0.53
C ALA A 495 21.83 -13.42 -2.00
N PRO A 496 22.04 -14.65 -2.50
CA PRO A 496 22.39 -14.86 -3.91
C PRO A 496 21.23 -14.44 -4.81
N THR A 497 21.50 -13.86 -5.98
CA THR A 497 20.45 -13.55 -6.95
C THR A 497 19.70 -14.81 -7.39
N PHE A 498 18.46 -14.64 -7.84
CA PHE A 498 17.77 -15.74 -8.51
C PHE A 498 18.55 -16.11 -9.76
N THR A 499 18.77 -17.40 -9.97
CA THR A 499 19.21 -17.87 -11.29
C THR A 499 18.15 -17.43 -12.29
N PRO A 500 18.50 -16.66 -13.33
CA PRO A 500 17.53 -16.24 -14.32
C PRO A 500 16.83 -17.49 -14.84
N HIS A 501 15.49 -17.47 -14.79
CA HIS A 501 14.73 -18.49 -15.47
C HIS A 501 15.20 -18.45 -16.93
N PRO A 502 15.61 -19.58 -17.54
CA PRO A 502 15.92 -19.56 -18.95
C PRO A 502 14.65 -19.05 -19.62
N ASP A 503 14.72 -17.85 -20.21
CA ASP A 503 13.68 -17.39 -21.10
C ASP A 503 13.42 -18.57 -22.00
N THR A 504 12.19 -19.09 -22.00
CA THR A 504 11.79 -20.00 -23.06
C THR A 504 12.01 -19.17 -24.31
N LEU A 505 13.13 -19.42 -25.01
CA LEU A 505 13.36 -18.97 -26.36
C LEU A 505 12.01 -19.14 -27.04
N PRO A 506 11.44 -18.09 -27.66
CA PRO A 506 10.14 -18.20 -28.29
C PRO A 506 10.17 -19.50 -29.06
N THR A 507 9.30 -20.45 -28.66
CA THR A 507 9.21 -21.74 -29.34
C THR A 507 9.12 -21.35 -30.80
N ALA A 508 10.11 -21.77 -31.59
CA ALA A 508 10.25 -21.31 -32.97
C ALA A 508 8.85 -21.32 -33.57
N THR A 509 8.36 -20.12 -33.91
CA THR A 509 7.03 -19.96 -34.49
C THR A 509 6.91 -21.06 -35.52
N PRO A 510 5.92 -21.99 -35.42
CA PRO A 510 5.79 -23.03 -36.42
C PRO A 510 5.86 -22.31 -37.76
N GLU A 511 6.79 -22.77 -38.60
CA GLU A 511 7.08 -22.17 -39.90
C GLU A 511 5.77 -21.73 -40.53
N PRO A 512 5.61 -20.44 -40.91
CA PRO A 512 4.32 -19.90 -41.27
C PRO A 512 3.68 -20.85 -42.28
N VAL A 513 2.56 -21.46 -41.89
CA VAL A 513 1.73 -22.17 -42.84
C VAL A 513 1.44 -21.13 -43.90
N ILE A 514 1.96 -21.36 -45.11
CA ILE A 514 1.70 -20.52 -46.27
C ILE A 514 0.19 -20.65 -46.51
N LEU A 515 -0.58 -19.77 -45.87
CA LEU A 515 -1.97 -19.60 -46.17
C LEU A 515 -2.02 -19.06 -47.60
N PRO A 516 -2.85 -19.63 -48.49
CA PRO A 516 -2.99 -19.13 -49.84
C PRO A 516 -3.30 -17.63 -49.76
N THR A 517 -2.51 -16.83 -50.50
CA THR A 517 -2.70 -15.39 -50.59
C THR A 517 -4.17 -15.10 -50.89
N PRO A 518 -4.89 -14.32 -50.05
CA PRO A 518 -6.27 -13.97 -50.34
C PRO A 518 -6.29 -13.24 -51.67
N THR A 519 -7.06 -13.77 -52.62
CA THR A 519 -7.30 -13.15 -53.92
C THR A 519 -7.77 -11.71 -53.69
N PRO A 520 -7.13 -10.70 -54.29
CA PRO A 520 -7.55 -9.32 -54.11
C PRO A 520 -9.01 -9.18 -54.55
N LEU A 521 -9.81 -8.58 -53.67
CA LEU A 521 -11.22 -8.30 -53.91
C LEU A 521 -11.33 -7.48 -55.20
N ALA A 522 -12.13 -7.96 -56.17
CA ALA A 522 -12.28 -7.29 -57.45
C ALA A 522 -12.67 -5.82 -57.24
N GLU A 523 -12.05 -4.90 -57.99
CA GLU A 523 -12.17 -3.44 -57.88
C GLU A 523 -13.62 -2.89 -58.02
N GLN A 524 -14.56 -3.77 -58.40
CA GLN A 524 -15.99 -3.51 -58.43
C GLN A 524 -16.66 -3.59 -57.03
N LEU A 525 -16.12 -4.39 -56.11
CA LEU A 525 -16.68 -4.57 -54.76
C LEU A 525 -16.18 -3.51 -53.77
N ALA A 526 -15.02 -2.90 -54.01
CA ALA A 526 -14.48 -1.80 -53.20
C ALA A 526 -15.22 -0.45 -53.40
N ARG A 527 -16.15 -0.37 -54.37
CA ARG A 527 -16.95 0.82 -54.70
C ARG A 527 -18.41 0.73 -54.25
N LEU A 528 -18.81 -0.34 -53.60
CA LEU A 528 -20.16 -0.45 -53.02
C LEU A 528 -20.22 0.38 -51.74
N GLU A 529 -21.12 1.36 -51.70
CA GLU A 529 -21.42 2.13 -50.49
C GLU A 529 -21.69 1.19 -49.32
N THR A 530 -21.01 1.46 -48.20
CA THR A 530 -21.29 0.80 -46.93
C THR A 530 -22.71 1.12 -46.51
N LEU A 531 -23.53 0.09 -46.32
CA LEU A 531 -24.88 0.21 -45.80
C LEU A 531 -24.82 0.65 -44.33
N ASP A 532 -24.95 1.95 -44.09
CA ASP A 532 -25.22 2.49 -42.77
C ASP A 532 -26.71 2.27 -42.43
N GLY A 533 -26.97 1.29 -41.58
CA GLY A 533 -28.29 1.00 -41.02
C GLY A 533 -28.30 -0.36 -40.29
N PRO A 534 -29.17 -0.54 -39.28
CA PRO A 534 -29.28 -1.81 -38.59
C PRO A 534 -29.71 -2.91 -39.59
N PRO A 535 -29.29 -4.16 -39.36
CA PRO A 535 -29.48 -5.22 -40.35
C PRO A 535 -30.96 -5.48 -40.66
N LEU A 536 -31.34 -5.42 -41.93
CA LEU A 536 -32.72 -5.63 -42.41
C LEU A 536 -33.35 -6.99 -42.04
N TRP A 537 -32.57 -7.94 -41.51
CA TRP A 537 -33.07 -9.25 -41.07
C TRP A 537 -33.78 -9.20 -39.71
N GLU A 538 -33.52 -8.20 -38.86
CA GLU A 538 -34.21 -8.04 -37.57
C GLU A 538 -35.68 -7.61 -37.75
N LEU A 539 -35.97 -6.77 -38.75
CA LEU A 539 -37.34 -6.30 -39.06
C LEU A 539 -38.25 -7.43 -39.57
N ARG A 540 -37.72 -8.41 -40.30
CA ARG A 540 -38.51 -9.57 -40.77
C ARG A 540 -38.73 -10.62 -39.69
N GLY A 541 -37.77 -10.79 -38.78
CA GLY A 541 -37.91 -11.67 -37.62
C GLY A 541 -39.01 -11.21 -36.66
N LEU A 542 -39.04 -9.90 -36.35
CA LEU A 542 -40.05 -9.30 -35.48
C LEU A 542 -41.48 -9.40 -36.05
N GLN A 543 -41.64 -9.25 -37.37
CA GLN A 543 -42.93 -9.50 -38.03
C GLN A 543 -43.36 -10.96 -37.94
N GLY A 544 -42.42 -11.91 -38.07
CA GLY A 544 -42.69 -13.34 -37.91
C GLY A 544 -43.13 -13.72 -36.49
N VAL A 545 -42.46 -13.18 -35.47
CA VAL A 545 -42.83 -13.37 -34.06
C VAL A 545 -44.21 -12.77 -33.76
N GLY A 546 -44.50 -11.58 -34.30
CA GLY A 546 -45.81 -10.94 -34.15
C GLY A 546 -46.97 -11.78 -34.72
N VAL A 547 -46.80 -12.38 -35.91
CA VAL A 547 -47.81 -13.26 -36.51
C VAL A 547 -47.98 -14.57 -35.71
N GLY A 548 -46.89 -15.11 -35.16
CA GLY A 548 -46.93 -16.29 -34.30
C GLY A 548 -47.72 -16.07 -33.00
N LEU A 549 -47.46 -14.96 -32.30
CA LEU A 549 -48.15 -14.61 -31.05
C LEU A 549 -49.65 -14.34 -31.26
N LEU A 550 -50.02 -13.67 -32.35
CA LEU A 550 -51.44 -13.43 -32.70
C LEU A 550 -52.20 -14.74 -32.95
N SER A 551 -51.55 -15.71 -33.60
CA SER A 551 -52.13 -17.03 -33.88
C SER A 551 -52.36 -17.83 -32.60
N ALA A 552 -51.40 -17.80 -31.67
CA ALA A 552 -51.53 -18.44 -30.37
C ALA A 552 -52.64 -17.80 -29.52
N ALA A 553 -52.73 -16.46 -29.48
CA ALA A 553 -53.75 -15.74 -28.73
C ALA A 553 -55.18 -16.02 -29.24
N LEU A 554 -55.36 -16.13 -30.56
CA LEU A 554 -56.64 -16.50 -31.17
C LEU A 554 -57.03 -17.94 -30.85
N LEU A 555 -56.08 -18.87 -30.85
CA LEU A 555 -56.32 -20.27 -30.51
C LEU A 555 -56.75 -20.41 -29.04
N ILE A 556 -56.05 -19.73 -28.13
CA ILE A 556 -56.39 -19.71 -26.69
C ILE A 556 -57.78 -19.10 -26.49
N SER A 557 -58.09 -18.00 -27.18
CA SER A 557 -59.42 -17.37 -27.10
C SER A 557 -60.53 -18.28 -27.63
N PHE A 558 -60.28 -18.99 -28.72
CA PHE A 558 -61.23 -19.94 -29.29
C PHE A 558 -61.47 -21.13 -28.36
N VAL A 559 -60.39 -21.74 -27.83
CA VAL A 559 -60.49 -22.84 -26.85
C VAL A 559 -61.21 -22.37 -25.59
N GLY A 560 -60.90 -21.18 -25.08
CA GLY A 560 -61.60 -20.57 -23.95
C GLY A 560 -63.08 -20.35 -24.22
N MET A 561 -63.45 -19.89 -25.42
CA MET A 561 -64.85 -19.66 -25.80
C MET A 561 -65.62 -20.98 -25.97
N VAL A 562 -64.99 -22.02 -26.51
CA VAL A 562 -65.57 -23.38 -26.61
C VAL A 562 -65.74 -23.99 -25.23
N TYR A 563 -64.74 -23.88 -24.35
CA TYR A 563 -64.81 -24.33 -22.96
C TYR A 563 -65.95 -23.64 -22.21
N LEU A 564 -66.11 -22.32 -22.35
CA LEU A 564 -67.20 -21.56 -21.73
C LEU A 564 -68.59 -21.90 -22.30
N ARG A 565 -68.69 -22.31 -23.57
CA ARG A 565 -69.94 -22.79 -24.17
C ARG A 565 -70.33 -24.20 -23.75
N LEU A 566 -69.36 -25.07 -23.48
CA LEU A 566 -69.60 -26.44 -23.00
C LEU A 566 -69.94 -26.49 -21.50
N ARG A 567 -69.69 -25.40 -20.76
CA ARG A 567 -69.97 -25.26 -19.33
C ARG A 567 -71.30 -24.56 -19.00
N ARG A 568 -72.01 -24.06 -20.01
CA ARG A 568 -73.41 -23.60 -19.92
C ARG A 568 -74.32 -24.69 -20.46
#